data_AF-A0A3M6C3K6-F1
#
_entry.id   AF-A0A3M6C3K6-F1
#
_cell.length_a   1.000
_cell.length_b   1.000
_cell.length_c   1.000
_cell.angle_alpha   90.00
_cell.angle_beta   90.00
_cell.angle_gamma   90.00
#
_symmetry.space_group_name_H-M   'P 1'
#
loop_
_entity.id
_entity.type
_entity.pdbx_description
1 polymer ?
#
loop_
_entity_poly.entity_id
_entity_poly.type
_entity_poly.pdbx_seq_one_letter_code
_entity_poly.pdbx_strand_id
1 'polypeptide(L)'
;MAWKRQFNAVANRTPIIRKLIMVTSVEPQFTDGEAHTVEDVGRVGKDLMNVLSGKAEGVARAPGLLITNEDVRSIRRYVNTGLSLPTKLEEVSQLVGGSDNGIAGLAPDAIAELHVGIQTHARSWSAIETNMQKVGSDLYVFSGNLITIASHVVDFIKGLESYQTLQVGDLTPAQIDRKRST
;
A
#
# COMPACT_ATOMS: atom_id res chain seq x y z
N MET A 1 12.40 5.19 -32.67
CA MET A 1 13.80 5.44 -32.26
C MET A 1 14.13 6.93 -32.06
N ALA A 2 13.53 7.86 -32.80
CA ALA A 2 13.79 9.31 -32.64
C ALA A 2 13.36 9.89 -31.27
N TRP A 3 12.25 9.41 -30.72
CA TRP A 3 11.70 9.87 -29.44
C TRP A 3 12.60 9.57 -28.23
N LYS A 4 13.22 8.38 -28.18
CA LYS A 4 14.16 8.03 -27.09
C LYS A 4 15.40 8.93 -27.07
N ARG A 5 15.84 9.43 -28.23
CA ARG A 5 17.02 10.31 -28.33
C ARG A 5 16.73 11.73 -27.86
N GLN A 6 15.56 12.29 -28.19
CA GLN A 6 15.15 13.60 -27.70
C GLN A 6 14.89 13.60 -26.19
N PHE A 7 14.30 12.52 -25.67
CA PHE A 7 14.07 12.35 -24.23
C PHE A 7 15.38 12.29 -23.42
N ASN A 8 16.36 11.53 -23.91
CA ASN A 8 17.69 11.46 -23.29
C ASN A 8 18.45 12.79 -23.36
N ALA A 9 18.25 13.60 -24.40
CA ALA A 9 18.90 14.90 -24.54
C ALA A 9 18.34 15.95 -23.54
N VAL A 10 17.05 15.87 -23.19
CA VAL A 10 16.40 16.71 -22.18
C VAL A 10 16.74 16.24 -20.76
N ALA A 11 16.70 14.93 -20.52
CA ALA A 11 17.03 14.35 -19.21
C ALA A 11 18.49 14.64 -18.75
N ASN A 12 19.42 14.82 -19.70
CA ASN A 12 20.83 15.11 -19.41
C ASN A 12 21.12 16.60 -19.17
N ARG A 13 20.17 17.51 -19.46
CA ARG A 13 20.39 18.97 -19.37
C ARG A 13 19.93 19.58 -18.05
N THR A 14 19.15 18.86 -17.25
CA THR A 14 18.54 19.43 -16.04
C THR A 14 18.61 18.42 -14.88
N PRO A 15 19.38 18.70 -13.82
CA PRO A 15 19.61 17.74 -12.72
C PRO A 15 18.33 17.38 -11.96
N ILE A 16 17.31 18.25 -12.00
CA ILE A 16 15.99 18.05 -11.37
C ILE A 16 15.18 16.98 -12.11
N ILE A 17 15.18 16.99 -13.45
CA ILE A 17 14.47 16.02 -14.29
C ILE A 17 15.07 14.62 -14.11
N ARG A 18 16.40 14.50 -14.01
CA ARG A 18 17.05 13.22 -13.69
C ARG A 18 16.61 12.69 -12.33
N LYS A 19 16.51 13.56 -11.32
CA LYS A 19 16.11 13.17 -9.96
C LYS A 19 14.64 12.75 -9.89
N LEU A 20 13.77 13.38 -10.68
CA LEU A 20 12.34 13.07 -10.73
C LEU A 20 12.03 11.80 -11.54
N ILE A 21 12.67 11.61 -12.70
CA ILE A 21 12.48 10.42 -13.56
C ILE A 21 13.08 9.16 -12.93
N MET A 22 14.23 9.28 -12.26
CA MET A 22 14.88 8.13 -11.60
C MET A 22 14.09 7.61 -10.39
N VAL A 23 13.23 8.43 -9.80
CA VAL A 23 12.32 8.02 -8.72
C VAL A 23 11.07 7.30 -9.25
N THR A 24 10.67 7.50 -10.51
CA THR A 24 9.37 7.02 -11.03
C THR A 24 9.43 5.80 -11.96
N SER A 25 10.62 5.24 -12.22
CA SER A 25 10.80 4.01 -13.02
C SER A 25 11.24 2.83 -12.15
N VAL A 26 10.70 2.73 -10.94
CA VAL A 26 10.83 1.54 -10.11
C VAL A 26 9.61 0.69 -10.41
N GLU A 27 9.76 -0.41 -11.16
CA GLU A 27 8.77 -1.49 -11.11
C GLU A 27 8.53 -1.79 -9.63
N PRO A 28 7.27 -1.93 -9.15
CA PRO A 28 7.01 -2.16 -7.74
C PRO A 28 7.70 -3.46 -7.33
N GLN A 29 8.86 -3.32 -6.70
CA GLN A 29 9.56 -4.43 -6.11
C GLN A 29 8.89 -4.63 -4.76
N PHE A 30 8.08 -5.68 -4.66
CA PHE A 30 7.44 -6.11 -3.41
C PHE A 30 8.47 -6.65 -2.40
N THR A 31 9.72 -6.79 -2.82
CA THR A 31 10.87 -7.18 -2.01
C THR A 31 12.04 -6.26 -2.39
N ASP A 32 12.92 -5.95 -1.45
CA ASP A 32 14.17 -5.22 -1.73
C ASP A 32 15.27 -6.12 -2.32
N GLY A 33 14.95 -7.39 -2.62
CA GLY A 33 15.88 -8.38 -3.15
C GLY A 33 16.87 -8.95 -2.11
N GLU A 34 16.78 -8.52 -0.86
CA GLU A 34 17.69 -8.93 0.22
C GLU A 34 17.10 -10.07 1.06
N ALA A 35 17.99 -10.88 1.65
CA ALA A 35 17.59 -11.92 2.59
C ALA A 35 17.35 -11.30 3.97
N HIS A 36 16.10 -11.35 4.45
CA HIS A 36 15.71 -10.87 5.78
C HIS A 36 15.67 -12.03 6.79
N THR A 37 16.06 -11.76 8.03
CA THR A 37 15.92 -12.73 9.12
C THR A 37 14.44 -12.91 9.52
N VAL A 38 14.12 -14.03 10.18
CA VAL A 38 12.75 -14.29 10.68
C VAL A 38 12.34 -13.22 11.70
N GLU A 39 13.31 -12.76 12.49
CA GLU A 39 13.17 -11.70 13.47
C GLU A 39 12.83 -10.36 12.81
N ASP A 40 13.47 -10.02 11.70
CA ASP A 40 13.20 -8.79 10.95
C ASP A 40 11.79 -8.77 10.38
N VAL A 41 11.36 -9.87 9.76
CA VAL A 41 10.01 -10.03 9.21
C VAL A 41 8.96 -9.97 10.33
N GLY A 42 9.23 -10.64 11.45
CA GLY A 42 8.36 -10.63 12.62
C GLY A 42 8.21 -9.24 13.24
N ARG A 43 9.30 -8.47 13.32
CA ARG A 43 9.29 -7.09 13.82
C ARG A 43 8.45 -6.18 12.93
N VAL A 44 8.67 -6.22 11.61
CA VAL A 44 7.91 -5.39 10.65
C VAL A 44 6.42 -5.72 10.70
N GLY A 45 6.06 -7.01 10.78
CA GLY A 45 4.67 -7.44 10.94
C GLY A 45 4.04 -6.89 12.22
N LYS A 46 4.76 -6.95 13.34
CA LYS A 46 4.31 -6.38 14.62
C LYS A 46 4.14 -4.86 14.55
N ASP A 47 5.09 -4.14 13.96
CA ASP A 47 5.04 -2.70 13.82
C ASP A 47 3.84 -2.27 12.96
N LEU A 48 3.60 -2.97 11.85
CA LEU A 48 2.41 -2.78 11.03
C LEU A 48 1.14 -3.00 11.84
N MET A 49 1.02 -4.12 12.56
CA MET A 49 -0.17 -4.41 13.39
C MET A 49 -0.37 -3.38 14.51
N ASN A 50 0.70 -2.87 15.10
CA ASN A 50 0.63 -1.80 16.10
C ASN A 50 0.11 -0.50 15.48
N VAL A 51 0.56 -0.14 14.28
CA VAL A 51 0.06 1.03 13.55
C VAL A 51 -1.40 0.84 13.13
N LEU A 52 -1.75 -0.33 12.58
CA LEU A 52 -3.13 -0.67 12.16
C LEU A 52 -4.11 -0.68 13.35
N SER A 53 -3.66 -1.11 14.52
CA SER A 53 -4.47 -1.17 15.72
C SER A 53 -4.48 0.13 16.53
N GLY A 54 -3.82 1.19 16.06
CA GLY A 54 -3.71 2.47 16.78
C GLY A 54 -2.89 2.39 18.07
N LYS A 55 -2.08 1.33 18.23
CA LYS A 55 -1.27 1.07 19.43
C LYS A 55 0.18 1.55 19.32
N ALA A 56 0.61 2.01 18.14
CA ALA A 56 1.93 2.58 17.95
C ALA A 56 2.02 4.01 18.51
N GLU A 57 3.17 4.37 19.10
CA GLU A 57 3.43 5.72 19.61
C GLU A 57 3.24 6.77 18.52
N GLY A 58 2.59 7.88 18.86
CA GLY A 58 2.33 9.00 17.94
C GLY A 58 1.19 8.77 16.94
N VAL A 59 0.53 7.61 16.95
CA VAL A 59 -0.61 7.35 16.06
C VAL A 59 -1.89 7.93 16.66
N ALA A 60 -2.25 9.14 16.22
CA ALA A 60 -3.45 9.86 16.66
C ALA A 60 -4.77 9.40 15.98
N ARG A 61 -4.72 8.37 15.13
CA ARG A 61 -5.83 7.95 14.26
C ARG A 61 -6.47 6.65 14.72
N ALA A 62 -7.77 6.50 14.41
CA ALA A 62 -8.56 5.34 14.81
C ALA A 62 -8.01 4.02 14.19
N PRO A 63 -8.16 2.87 14.89
CA PRO A 63 -7.75 1.56 14.39
C PRO A 63 -8.47 1.18 13.08
N GLY A 64 -7.76 0.61 12.11
CA GLY A 64 -8.33 0.15 10.83
C GLY A 64 -7.35 0.04 9.67
N LEU A 65 -7.80 -0.51 8.54
CA LEU A 65 -7.04 -0.50 7.29
C LEU A 65 -6.82 0.95 6.86
N LEU A 66 -5.56 1.32 6.59
CA LEU A 66 -5.04 2.70 6.56
C LEU A 66 -5.56 3.61 5.43
N ILE A 67 -6.59 3.17 4.69
CA ILE A 67 -7.17 3.89 3.55
C ILE A 67 -8.69 3.84 3.68
N THR A 68 -9.31 5.00 3.85
CA THR A 68 -10.76 5.15 3.85
C THR A 68 -11.30 5.33 2.43
N ASN A 69 -12.61 5.16 2.26
CA ASN A 69 -13.27 5.49 1.00
C ASN A 69 -13.07 6.97 0.60
N GLU A 70 -12.96 7.87 1.58
CA GLU A 70 -12.74 9.30 1.26
C GLU A 70 -11.32 9.57 0.79
N ASP A 71 -10.32 8.85 1.32
CA ASP A 71 -8.94 8.93 0.83
C ASP A 71 -8.87 8.53 -0.64
N VAL A 72 -9.52 7.42 -1.01
CA VAL A 72 -9.58 6.97 -2.41
C VAL A 72 -10.27 8.00 -3.31
N ARG A 73 -11.39 8.59 -2.87
CA ARG A 73 -12.07 9.65 -3.62
C ARG A 73 -11.17 10.87 -3.78
N SER A 74 -10.45 11.26 -2.73
CA SER A 74 -9.53 12.39 -2.76
C SER A 74 -8.41 12.19 -3.78
N ILE A 75 -7.79 11.00 -3.78
CA ILE A 75 -6.75 10.66 -4.74
C ILE A 75 -7.30 10.68 -6.17
N ARG A 76 -8.48 10.08 -6.41
CA ARG A 76 -9.11 10.11 -7.75
C ARG A 76 -9.43 11.52 -8.22
N ARG A 77 -9.88 12.42 -7.34
CA ARG A 77 -10.08 13.84 -7.68
C ARG A 77 -8.77 14.49 -8.13
N TYR A 78 -7.69 14.32 -7.37
CA TYR A 78 -6.36 14.81 -7.74
C TYR A 78 -5.91 14.25 -9.10
N VAL A 79 -6.04 12.94 -9.32
CA VAL A 79 -5.65 12.29 -10.58
C VAL A 79 -6.43 12.85 -11.75
N ASN A 80 -7.75 12.98 -11.64
CA ASN A 80 -8.59 13.52 -12.70
C ASN A 80 -8.21 14.97 -13.03
N THR A 81 -8.02 15.81 -12.01
CA THR A 81 -7.57 17.20 -12.21
C THR A 81 -6.20 17.24 -12.87
N GLY A 82 -5.23 16.46 -12.37
CA GLY A 82 -3.87 16.38 -12.92
C GLY A 82 -3.83 15.90 -14.37
N LEU A 83 -4.70 14.96 -14.74
CA LEU A 83 -4.83 14.48 -16.12
C LEU A 83 -5.41 15.53 -17.07
N SER A 84 -6.27 16.43 -16.56
CA SER A 84 -6.90 17.51 -17.33
C SER A 84 -6.05 18.76 -17.50
N LEU A 85 -4.88 18.85 -16.86
CA LEU A 85 -4.03 20.04 -16.94
C LEU A 85 -3.54 20.26 -18.39
N PRO A 86 -3.59 21.50 -18.91
CA PRO A 86 -3.00 21.82 -20.21
C PRO A 86 -1.49 21.68 -20.14
N THR A 87 -0.88 21.01 -21.12
CA THR A 87 0.58 20.80 -21.18
C THR A 87 1.22 21.46 -22.39
N LYS A 88 0.42 21.94 -23.35
CA LYS A 88 0.95 22.70 -24.48
C LYS A 88 1.26 24.12 -24.04
N LEU A 89 2.41 24.63 -24.46
CA LEU A 89 2.88 25.96 -24.07
C LEU A 89 1.87 27.06 -24.45
N GLU A 90 1.20 26.92 -25.59
CA GLU A 90 0.19 27.88 -26.05
C GLU A 90 -1.03 27.91 -25.12
N GLU A 91 -1.52 26.74 -24.71
CA GLU A 91 -2.67 26.59 -23.81
C GLU A 91 -2.32 27.10 -22.41
N VAL A 92 -1.12 26.77 -21.92
CA VAL A 92 -0.62 27.25 -20.62
C VAL A 92 -0.36 28.75 -20.64
N SER A 93 0.21 29.28 -21.73
CA SER A 93 0.42 30.72 -21.90
C SER A 93 -0.89 31.48 -21.81
N GLN A 94 -1.94 31.01 -22.50
CA GLN A 94 -3.28 31.60 -22.39
C GLN A 94 -3.82 31.53 -20.95
N LEU A 95 -3.63 30.41 -20.26
CA LEU A 95 -4.06 30.22 -18.87
C LEU A 95 -3.39 31.21 -17.90
N VAL A 96 -2.10 31.51 -18.10
CA VAL A 96 -1.31 32.37 -17.20
C VAL A 96 -1.30 33.85 -17.58
N GLY A 97 -2.06 34.26 -18.60
CA GLY A 97 -2.21 35.67 -19.01
C GLY A 97 -1.39 36.10 -20.24
N GLY A 98 -0.85 35.14 -21.00
CA GLY A 98 -0.38 35.31 -22.39
C GLY A 98 1.05 35.81 -22.58
N SER A 99 1.71 36.34 -21.55
CA SER A 99 3.10 36.84 -21.64
C SER A 99 3.89 36.56 -20.37
N ASP A 100 5.21 36.56 -20.50
CA ASP A 100 6.11 36.47 -19.34
C ASP A 100 5.77 37.59 -18.35
N ASN A 101 5.41 37.19 -17.14
CA ASN A 101 5.04 38.09 -16.04
C ASN A 101 6.28 38.67 -15.35
N GLY A 102 7.49 38.31 -15.80
CA GLY A 102 8.77 38.74 -15.22
C GLY A 102 9.07 38.09 -13.87
N ILE A 103 8.24 37.14 -13.43
CA ILE A 103 8.39 36.43 -12.17
C ILE A 103 9.01 35.06 -12.46
N ALA A 104 10.26 34.89 -12.05
CA ALA A 104 10.97 33.63 -12.20
C ALA A 104 10.17 32.45 -11.57
N GLY A 105 10.01 31.38 -12.34
CA GLY A 105 9.25 30.20 -11.92
C GLY A 105 7.73 30.27 -12.13
N LEU A 106 7.19 31.42 -12.55
CA LEU A 106 5.78 31.59 -12.94
C LEU A 106 5.62 31.92 -14.43
N ALA A 107 6.71 31.84 -15.20
CA ALA A 107 6.67 31.97 -16.65
C ALA A 107 5.91 30.77 -17.28
N PRO A 108 5.25 30.95 -18.44
CA PRO A 108 4.43 29.91 -19.07
C PRO A 108 5.14 28.57 -19.30
N ASP A 109 6.44 28.60 -19.61
CA ASP A 109 7.28 27.43 -19.82
C ASP A 109 7.50 26.63 -18.54
N ALA A 110 7.80 27.31 -17.43
CA ALA A 110 7.96 26.68 -16.12
C ALA A 110 6.66 26.04 -15.63
N ILE A 111 5.51 26.71 -15.84
CA ILE A 111 4.19 26.16 -15.49
C ILE A 111 3.83 24.96 -16.39
N ALA A 112 4.14 25.02 -17.68
CA ALA A 112 3.91 23.90 -18.59
C ALA A 112 4.75 22.67 -18.20
N GLU A 113 6.01 22.88 -17.80
CA GLU A 113 6.87 21.82 -17.27
C GLU A 113 6.28 21.20 -15.99
N LEU A 114 5.79 22.03 -15.06
CA LEU A 114 5.10 21.57 -13.86
C LEU A 114 3.86 20.73 -14.19
N HIS A 115 3.01 21.20 -15.11
CA HIS A 115 1.82 20.46 -15.54
C HIS A 115 2.17 19.10 -16.16
N VAL A 116 3.22 19.02 -16.97
CA VAL A 116 3.72 17.74 -17.51
C VAL A 116 4.14 16.80 -16.39
N GLY A 117 4.84 17.31 -15.37
CA GLY A 117 5.22 16.56 -14.17
C GLY A 117 4.01 16.00 -13.42
N ILE A 118 3.01 16.85 -13.15
CA ILE A 118 1.76 16.46 -12.48
C ILE A 118 1.00 15.43 -13.31
N GLN A 119 0.86 15.63 -14.62
CA GLN A 119 0.14 14.71 -15.51
C GLN A 119 0.84 13.34 -15.57
N THR A 120 2.17 13.34 -15.58
CA THR A 120 2.96 12.10 -15.53
C THR A 120 2.77 11.37 -14.21
N HIS A 121 2.80 12.08 -13.08
CA HIS A 121 2.53 11.49 -11.78
C HIS A 121 1.10 10.94 -11.69
N ALA A 122 0.09 11.68 -12.15
CA ALA A 122 -1.29 11.24 -12.17
C ALA A 122 -1.49 9.96 -13.01
N ARG A 123 -0.77 9.80 -14.14
CA ARG A 123 -0.80 8.58 -14.96
C ARG A 123 -0.25 7.34 -14.23
N SER A 124 0.64 7.50 -13.25
CA SER A 124 1.18 6.37 -12.49
C SER A 124 0.16 5.74 -11.54
N TRP A 125 -0.89 6.47 -11.17
CA TRP A 125 -1.85 6.04 -10.17
C TRP A 125 -2.60 4.76 -10.54
N SER A 126 -2.96 4.58 -11.81
CA SER A 126 -3.76 3.42 -12.24
C SER A 126 -3.09 2.08 -11.89
N ALA A 127 -1.77 1.98 -12.10
CA ALA A 127 -1.00 0.79 -11.75
C ALA A 127 -0.97 0.57 -10.24
N ILE A 128 -0.80 1.64 -9.46
CA ILE A 128 -0.79 1.58 -7.99
C ILE A 128 -2.15 1.10 -7.48
N GLU A 129 -3.25 1.68 -7.98
CA GLU A 129 -4.62 1.31 -7.60
C GLU A 129 -4.91 -0.17 -7.89
N THR A 130 -4.59 -0.65 -9.09
CA THR A 130 -4.78 -2.06 -9.45
C THR A 130 -3.94 -3.00 -8.56
N ASN A 131 -2.68 -2.64 -8.28
CA ASN A 131 -1.82 -3.46 -7.44
C ASN A 131 -2.32 -3.52 -5.99
N MET A 132 -2.78 -2.40 -5.43
CA MET A 132 -3.38 -2.38 -4.09
C MET A 132 -4.63 -3.24 -4.02
N GLN A 133 -5.51 -3.17 -5.02
CA GLN A 133 -6.71 -4.01 -5.09
C GLN A 133 -6.36 -5.50 -5.14
N LYS A 134 -5.33 -5.85 -5.93
CA LYS A 134 -4.84 -7.23 -6.01
C LYS A 134 -4.34 -7.73 -4.66
N VAL A 135 -3.43 -6.98 -4.02
CA VAL A 135 -2.91 -7.34 -2.69
C VAL A 135 -4.03 -7.48 -1.65
N GLY A 136 -5.01 -6.57 -1.67
CA GLY A 136 -6.17 -6.66 -0.78
C GLY A 136 -7.02 -7.92 -1.02
N SER A 137 -7.25 -8.28 -2.28
CA SER A 137 -7.96 -9.51 -2.65
C SER A 137 -7.20 -10.76 -2.24
N ASP A 138 -5.89 -10.81 -2.50
CA ASP A 138 -5.03 -11.93 -2.14
C ASP A 138 -5.00 -12.13 -0.61
N LEU A 139 -4.92 -11.02 0.16
CA LEU A 139 -4.98 -11.05 1.62
C LEU A 139 -6.34 -11.54 2.13
N TYR A 140 -7.43 -11.13 1.49
CA TYR A 140 -8.78 -11.61 1.84
C TYR A 140 -8.89 -13.12 1.68
N VAL A 141 -8.48 -13.65 0.53
CA VAL A 141 -8.46 -15.10 0.26
C VAL A 141 -7.55 -15.84 1.26
N PHE A 142 -6.34 -15.31 1.49
CA PHE A 142 -5.41 -15.88 2.47
C PHE A 142 -6.03 -15.96 3.87
N SER A 143 -6.66 -14.89 4.34
CA SER A 143 -7.28 -14.85 5.67
C SER A 143 -8.41 -15.89 5.82
N GLY A 144 -9.24 -16.06 4.80
CA GLY A 144 -10.30 -17.07 4.79
C GLY A 144 -9.76 -18.49 4.84
N ASN A 145 -8.68 -18.77 4.08
CA ASN A 145 -8.01 -20.06 4.10
C ASN A 145 -7.37 -20.34 5.46
N LEU A 146 -6.71 -19.34 6.05
CA LEU A 146 -6.08 -19.46 7.37
C LEU A 146 -7.12 -19.76 8.46
N ILE A 147 -8.25 -19.07 8.46
CA ILE A 147 -9.35 -19.31 9.42
C ILE A 147 -9.90 -20.73 9.28
N THR A 148 -10.13 -21.18 8.04
CA THR A 148 -10.60 -22.54 7.75
C THR A 148 -9.63 -23.59 8.30
N ILE A 149 -8.33 -23.45 7.99
CA ILE A 149 -7.29 -24.37 8.46
C ILE A 149 -7.21 -24.36 9.99
N ALA A 150 -7.18 -23.19 10.62
CA ALA A 150 -7.13 -23.06 12.07
C ALA A 150 -8.35 -23.71 12.74
N SER A 151 -9.53 -23.54 12.16
CA SER A 151 -10.78 -24.15 12.66
C SER A 151 -10.70 -25.68 12.58
N HIS A 152 -10.24 -26.22 11.45
CA HIS A 152 -10.06 -27.67 11.29
C HIS A 152 -9.02 -28.24 12.28
N VAL A 153 -7.92 -27.53 12.54
CA VAL A 153 -6.92 -27.93 13.53
C VAL A 153 -7.53 -27.94 14.94
N VAL A 154 -8.28 -26.89 15.30
CA VAL A 154 -8.98 -26.82 16.58
C VAL A 154 -9.98 -27.97 16.73
N ASP A 155 -10.78 -28.24 15.70
CA ASP A 155 -11.77 -29.32 15.71
C ASP A 155 -11.13 -30.69 15.79
N PHE A 156 -10.02 -30.91 15.07
CA PHE A 156 -9.22 -32.12 15.19
C PHE A 156 -8.72 -32.33 16.61
N ILE A 157 -8.11 -31.31 17.23
CA ILE A 157 -7.63 -31.37 18.61
C ILE A 157 -8.78 -31.68 19.58
N LYS A 158 -9.93 -31.02 19.42
CA LYS A 158 -11.14 -31.29 20.22
C LYS A 158 -11.70 -32.70 20.00
N GLY A 159 -11.48 -33.28 18.83
CA GLY A 159 -11.86 -34.64 18.48
C GLY A 159 -10.97 -35.73 19.06
N LEU A 160 -9.77 -35.40 19.56
CA LEU A 160 -8.89 -36.38 20.20
C LEU A 160 -9.49 -36.88 21.52
N GLU A 161 -9.51 -38.21 21.72
CA GLU A 161 -9.96 -38.82 22.98
C GLU A 161 -9.19 -38.26 24.19
N SER A 162 -7.89 -37.99 24.04
CA SER A 162 -7.07 -37.40 25.10
C SER A 162 -7.58 -36.01 25.51
N TYR A 163 -7.99 -35.16 24.57
CA TYR A 163 -8.55 -33.84 24.89
C TYR A 163 -9.90 -33.94 25.61
N GLN A 164 -10.76 -34.88 25.19
CA GLN A 164 -12.07 -35.12 25.81
C GLN A 164 -11.95 -35.78 27.19
N THR A 165 -10.98 -36.67 27.38
CA THR A 165 -10.73 -37.36 28.66
C THR A 165 -9.95 -36.50 29.66
N LEU A 166 -9.18 -35.50 29.20
CA LEU A 166 -8.50 -34.50 30.04
C LEU A 166 -9.44 -33.41 30.59
N GLN A 167 -10.73 -33.39 30.23
CA GLN A 167 -11.78 -32.69 30.99
C GLN A 167 -12.07 -33.35 32.36
N VAL A 168 -11.02 -33.89 33.02
CA VAL A 168 -11.06 -34.41 34.40
C VAL A 168 -11.47 -33.31 35.39
N GLY A 169 -11.35 -32.03 35.01
CA GLY A 169 -11.82 -30.89 35.80
C GLY A 169 -13.34 -30.81 36.01
N ASP A 170 -14.13 -31.51 35.19
CA ASP A 170 -15.60 -31.53 35.28
C ASP A 170 -16.15 -32.83 35.93
N LEU A 171 -15.26 -33.73 36.36
CA LEU A 171 -15.67 -34.91 37.11
C LEU A 171 -15.87 -34.55 38.58
N THR A 172 -17.09 -34.75 39.08
CA THR A 172 -17.35 -34.68 40.52
C THR A 172 -16.49 -35.73 41.25
N PRO A 173 -16.09 -35.51 42.51
CA PRO A 173 -15.29 -36.48 43.27
C PRO A 173 -15.85 -37.92 43.23
N ALA A 174 -17.18 -38.06 43.20
CA ALA A 174 -17.88 -39.35 43.10
C ALA A 174 -17.71 -40.09 41.76
N GLN A 175 -17.35 -39.39 40.67
CA GLN A 175 -17.06 -40.00 39.36
C GLN A 175 -15.61 -40.45 39.25
N ILE A 176 -14.69 -39.83 40.01
CA ILE A 176 -13.27 -40.20 40.09
C ILE A 176 -13.11 -41.53 40.83
N ASP A 177 -13.78 -41.71 41.97
CA ASP A 177 -13.68 -42.95 42.77
C ASP A 177 -14.24 -44.18 42.04
N ARG A 178 -15.23 -43.99 41.16
CA ARG A 178 -15.83 -45.09 40.39
C ARG A 178 -14.89 -45.66 39.31
N LYS A 179 -13.99 -44.84 38.77
CA LYS A 179 -12.96 -45.27 37.81
C LYS A 179 -11.71 -45.88 38.46
N ARG A 180 -11.61 -45.83 39.80
CA ARG A 180 -10.47 -46.37 40.56
C ARG A 180 -10.66 -47.83 41.02
N SER A 181 -11.88 -48.36 40.89
CA SER A 181 -12.28 -49.68 41.39
C SER A 181 -12.40 -50.76 40.28
N THR A 182 -11.96 -50.46 39.06
CA THR A 182 -11.80 -51.41 37.94
C THR A 182 -10.38 -51.32 37.43
#